data_AF-H8I974-F1
#
_entry.id   AF-H8I974-F1
#
_cell.length_a   1.000
_cell.length_b   1.000
_cell.length_c   1.000
_cell.angle_alpha   90.00
_cell.angle_beta   90.00
_cell.angle_gamma   90.00
#
_symmetry.space_group_name_H-M   'P 1'
#
loop_
_entity.id
_entity.type
_entity.pdbx_description
1 polymer ?
#
loop_
_entity_poly.entity_id
_entity_poly.type
_entity_poly.pdbx_seq_one_letter_code
_entity_poly.pdbx_strand_id
1 'polypeptide(L)'
;MKSNKKLIYLMIGLGVVLLAFLLFIYIFNVYHVSYSGDKGIAESKARQVFFWKDFPFTVIPYSVYIGQKYDPFFQHHSLYWVRGYTGGFLPGIGNVVIAMGEDHRAYSLPDEFNEVVKGENISVDSDAKALLAANAYVNSSCVYGVGKLLYNVSDVPGLSIVNGTYQDETRRMQGERLKSVITPPVVSLEDDGYVIDFYSWKELMGALEKWKVKVGKNGAITVISEEEIDSQIGNNFGLG
;
A
#
# COMPACT_ATOMS: atom_id res chain seq x y z
N MET A 1 38.30 -41.86 25.07
CA MET A 1 37.82 -40.71 24.25
C MET A 1 38.09 -40.93 22.76
N LYS A 2 37.29 -41.74 22.07
CA LYS A 2 37.35 -41.92 20.59
C LYS A 2 35.93 -41.91 20.02
N SER A 3 35.23 -40.79 20.11
CA SER A 3 33.93 -40.64 19.42
C SER A 3 33.44 -39.19 19.23
N ASN A 4 34.33 -38.19 19.20
CA ASN A 4 33.87 -36.80 18.99
C ASN A 4 34.17 -36.27 17.57
N LYS A 5 35.22 -36.74 16.89
CA LYS A 5 35.56 -36.21 15.55
C LYS A 5 34.50 -36.50 14.49
N LYS A 6 33.98 -37.73 14.42
CA LYS A 6 32.91 -38.09 13.48
C LYS A 6 31.61 -37.30 13.74
N LEU A 7 31.25 -37.12 15.01
CA LEU A 7 30.09 -36.32 15.40
C LEU A 7 30.29 -34.83 15.04
N ILE A 8 31.50 -34.29 15.26
CA ILE A 8 31.85 -32.92 14.85
C ILE A 8 31.74 -32.75 13.33
N TYR A 9 32.29 -33.66 12.53
CA TYR A 9 32.18 -33.59 11.07
C TYR A 9 30.73 -33.72 10.58
N LEU A 10 29.92 -34.58 11.23
CA LEU A 10 28.50 -34.71 10.92
C LEU A 10 27.74 -33.41 11.23
N MET A 11 27.99 -32.79 12.39
CA MET A 11 27.34 -31.53 12.77
C MET A 11 27.75 -30.38 11.84
N ILE A 12 29.03 -30.30 11.47
CA ILE A 12 29.52 -29.31 10.49
C ILE A 12 28.87 -29.55 9.13
N GLY A 13 28.84 -30.79 8.64
CA GLY A 13 28.22 -31.14 7.37
C GLY A 13 26.73 -30.80 7.34
N LEU A 14 25.99 -31.14 8.40
CA LEU A 14 24.57 -30.79 8.54
C LEU A 14 24.38 -29.27 8.56
N GLY A 15 25.23 -28.54 9.28
CA GLY A 15 25.20 -27.08 9.33
C GLY A 15 25.42 -26.43 7.96
N VAL A 16 26.36 -26.95 7.16
CA VAL A 16 26.62 -26.45 5.79
C VAL A 16 25.43 -26.73 4.87
N VAL A 17 24.84 -27.93 4.93
CA VAL A 17 23.66 -28.29 4.12
C VAL A 17 22.46 -27.41 4.48
N LEU A 18 22.21 -27.20 5.77
CA LEU A 18 21.14 -26.32 6.24
C LEU A 18 21.36 -24.87 5.78
N LEU A 19 22.59 -24.35 5.87
CA LEU A 19 22.91 -23.01 5.40
C LEU A 19 22.69 -22.87 3.89
N ALA A 20 23.16 -23.83 3.09
CA ALA A 20 22.95 -23.82 1.64
C ALA A 20 21.46 -23.88 1.27
N PHE A 21 20.67 -24.68 1.99
CA PHE A 21 19.23 -24.77 1.80
C PHE A 21 18.51 -23.45 2.14
N LEU A 22 18.89 -22.80 3.25
CA LEU A 22 18.35 -21.49 3.62
C LEU A 22 18.73 -20.40 2.61
N LEU A 23 19.97 -20.41 2.10
CA LEU A 23 20.40 -19.49 1.05
C LEU A 23 19.65 -19.73 -0.26
N PHE A 24 19.42 -20.98 -0.64
CA PHE A 24 18.62 -21.31 -1.82
C PHE A 24 17.18 -20.79 -1.68
N ILE A 25 16.55 -21.02 -0.53
CA ILE A 25 15.21 -20.49 -0.23
C ILE A 25 15.20 -18.97 -0.30
N TYR A 26 16.19 -18.30 0.30
CA TYR A 26 16.30 -16.85 0.27
C TYR A 26 16.39 -16.34 -1.18
N ILE A 27 17.32 -16.91 -1.96
CA ILE A 27 17.53 -16.50 -3.35
C ILE A 27 16.27 -16.72 -4.17
N PHE A 28 15.63 -17.88 -4.02
CA PHE A 28 14.42 -18.21 -4.75
C PHE A 28 13.26 -17.28 -4.39
N ASN A 29 13.01 -17.02 -3.11
CA ASN A 29 11.87 -16.21 -2.70
C ASN A 29 12.04 -14.72 -3.02
N VAL A 30 13.27 -14.20 -2.97
CA VAL A 30 13.57 -12.77 -3.17
C VAL A 30 13.85 -12.42 -4.63
N TYR A 31 14.59 -13.26 -5.35
CA TYR A 31 15.11 -12.93 -6.68
C TYR A 31 14.49 -13.73 -7.83
N HIS A 32 13.63 -14.72 -7.56
CA HIS A 32 12.89 -15.35 -8.64
C HIS A 32 11.83 -14.39 -9.17
N VAL A 33 12.00 -13.94 -10.41
CA VAL A 33 11.07 -13.01 -11.08
C VAL A 33 10.35 -13.76 -12.21
N SER A 34 9.03 -13.62 -12.26
CA SER A 34 8.13 -14.24 -13.23
C SER A 34 7.86 -13.31 -14.43
N TYR A 35 7.98 -11.99 -14.24
CA TYR A 35 7.78 -10.97 -15.27
C TYR A 35 9.10 -10.42 -15.84
N SER A 36 9.05 -9.88 -17.05
CA SER A 36 10.16 -9.15 -17.68
C SER A 36 9.93 -7.63 -17.68
N GLY A 37 10.99 -6.86 -17.97
CA GLY A 37 10.93 -5.39 -18.01
C GLY A 37 10.59 -4.78 -16.65
N ASP A 38 9.93 -3.62 -16.66
CA ASP A 38 9.60 -2.88 -15.43
C ASP A 38 8.73 -3.68 -14.47
N LYS A 39 7.83 -4.53 -14.99
CA LYS A 39 7.03 -5.44 -14.15
C LYS A 39 7.90 -6.45 -13.39
N GLY A 40 8.99 -6.91 -14.00
CA GLY A 40 9.94 -7.79 -13.33
C GLY A 40 10.72 -7.11 -12.22
N ILE A 41 11.11 -5.85 -12.44
CA ILE A 41 11.79 -5.04 -11.43
C ILE A 41 10.83 -4.73 -10.27
N ALA A 42 9.58 -4.37 -10.58
CA ALA A 42 8.54 -4.17 -9.58
C ALA A 42 8.25 -5.43 -8.77
N GLU A 43 8.17 -6.61 -9.40
CA GLU A 43 8.05 -7.89 -8.69
C GLU A 43 9.25 -8.13 -7.76
N SER A 44 10.48 -7.88 -8.22
CA SER A 44 11.67 -8.06 -7.40
C SER A 44 11.67 -7.16 -6.15
N LYS A 45 11.31 -5.87 -6.31
CA LYS A 45 11.16 -4.95 -5.17
C LYS A 45 10.05 -5.41 -4.23
N ALA A 46 8.89 -5.82 -4.76
CA ALA A 46 7.78 -6.31 -3.94
C ALA A 46 8.15 -7.57 -3.16
N ARG A 47 8.88 -8.51 -3.77
CA ARG A 47 9.39 -9.71 -3.08
C ARG A 47 10.32 -9.37 -1.92
N GLN A 48 11.17 -8.36 -2.08
CA GLN A 48 12.00 -7.87 -0.96
C GLN A 48 11.13 -7.34 0.17
N VAL A 49 10.12 -6.52 -0.15
CA VAL A 49 9.17 -5.99 0.84
C VAL A 49 8.45 -7.13 1.57
N PHE A 50 7.85 -8.06 0.82
CA PHE A 50 7.10 -9.19 1.39
C PHE A 50 8.00 -10.08 2.24
N PHE A 51 9.21 -10.38 1.77
CA PHE A 51 10.15 -11.19 2.55
C PHE A 51 10.45 -10.56 3.91
N TRP A 52 10.69 -9.24 3.97
CA TRP A 52 11.04 -8.60 5.24
C TRP A 52 9.84 -8.29 6.14
N LYS A 53 8.70 -7.91 5.56
CA LYS A 53 7.53 -7.40 6.29
C LYS A 53 6.51 -8.48 6.63
N ASP A 54 6.19 -9.33 5.66
CA ASP A 54 5.04 -10.24 5.73
C ASP A 54 5.47 -11.70 5.94
N PHE A 55 6.66 -12.06 5.44
CA PHE A 55 7.15 -13.43 5.39
C PHE A 55 8.63 -13.61 5.81
N PRO A 56 9.09 -13.02 6.94
CA PRO A 56 10.51 -13.04 7.34
C PRO A 56 11.11 -14.45 7.53
N PHE A 57 10.25 -15.46 7.64
CA PHE A 57 10.64 -16.85 7.85
C PHE A 57 9.99 -17.82 6.86
N THR A 58 9.39 -17.32 5.76
CA THR A 58 8.79 -18.26 4.81
C THR A 58 9.88 -19.08 4.12
N VAL A 59 9.81 -20.38 4.35
CA VAL A 59 10.54 -21.38 3.57
C VAL A 59 9.75 -21.85 2.35
N ILE A 60 8.49 -21.39 2.24
CA ILE A 60 7.55 -21.79 1.20
C ILE A 60 7.61 -20.75 0.07
N PRO A 61 7.85 -21.18 -1.18
CA PRO A 61 7.66 -20.36 -2.36
C PRO A 61 6.31 -19.66 -2.35
N TYR A 62 6.30 -18.37 -2.65
CA TYR A 62 5.07 -17.62 -2.87
C TYR A 62 4.99 -17.11 -4.32
N SER A 63 3.79 -17.20 -4.88
CA SER A 63 3.47 -16.61 -6.17
C SER A 63 3.24 -15.12 -6.02
N VAL A 64 3.58 -14.36 -7.06
CA VAL A 64 3.34 -12.92 -7.11
C VAL A 64 2.38 -12.63 -8.25
N TYR A 65 1.38 -11.81 -7.97
CA TYR A 65 0.51 -11.22 -8.98
C TYR A 65 0.76 -9.72 -9.03
N ILE A 66 0.92 -9.18 -10.24
CA ILE A 66 1.13 -7.76 -10.49
C ILE A 66 0.06 -7.22 -11.42
N GLY A 67 -0.54 -6.09 -11.04
CA GLY A 67 -1.43 -5.31 -11.88
C GLY A 67 -0.96 -3.87 -11.95
N GLN A 68 -1.36 -3.17 -13.01
CA GLN A 68 -1.08 -1.74 -13.14
C GLN A 68 -2.08 -0.94 -12.29
N LYS A 69 -1.60 0.10 -11.63
CA LYS A 69 -2.40 1.11 -10.95
C LYS A 69 -2.25 2.42 -11.72
N TYR A 70 -3.31 3.21 -11.80
CA TYR A 70 -3.27 4.54 -12.40
C TYR A 70 -3.54 5.58 -11.33
N ASP A 71 -2.70 6.60 -11.28
CA ASP A 71 -2.92 7.80 -10.49
C ASP A 71 -2.30 8.98 -11.25
N PRO A 72 -3.09 9.99 -11.64
CA PRO A 72 -2.62 11.11 -12.48
C PRO A 72 -1.58 12.00 -11.77
N PHE A 73 -1.38 11.83 -10.46
CA PHE A 73 -0.33 12.52 -9.72
C PHE A 73 1.08 12.06 -10.15
N PHE A 74 1.22 10.81 -10.61
CA PHE A 74 2.51 10.25 -11.05
C PHE A 74 2.60 10.32 -12.57
N GLN A 75 3.40 11.25 -13.07
CA GLN A 75 3.62 11.48 -14.51
C GLN A 75 4.89 10.82 -15.00
N HIS A 76 5.88 10.68 -14.12
CA HIS A 76 7.20 10.12 -14.42
C HIS A 76 7.41 8.71 -13.84
N HIS A 77 6.46 8.22 -13.03
CA HIS A 77 6.47 6.86 -12.51
C HIS A 77 5.24 6.07 -12.93
N SER A 78 5.47 4.84 -13.37
CA SER A 78 4.40 3.84 -13.52
C SER A 78 4.09 3.19 -12.18
N LEU A 79 2.82 3.04 -11.84
CA LEU A 79 2.42 2.38 -10.61
C LEU A 79 1.96 0.94 -10.85
N TYR A 80 2.35 0.06 -9.93
CA TYR A 80 1.92 -1.32 -9.91
C TYR A 80 1.40 -1.68 -8.51
N TRP A 81 0.27 -2.37 -8.45
CA TRP A 81 -0.12 -3.05 -7.23
C TRP A 81 0.35 -4.51 -7.31
N VAL A 82 0.96 -4.99 -6.24
CA VAL A 82 1.60 -6.29 -6.19
C VAL A 82 1.07 -7.08 -4.99
N ARG A 83 0.79 -8.37 -5.21
CA ARG A 83 0.30 -9.29 -4.17
C ARG A 83 1.13 -10.56 -4.11
N GLY A 84 1.45 -11.01 -2.91
CA GLY A 84 2.13 -12.27 -2.63
C GLY A 84 1.19 -13.32 -2.03
N TYR A 85 1.22 -14.56 -2.55
CA TYR A 85 0.40 -15.67 -2.08
C TYR A 85 1.28 -16.85 -1.66
N THR A 86 1.28 -17.20 -0.38
CA THR A 86 1.89 -18.45 0.08
C THR A 86 0.87 -19.59 -0.05
N GLY A 87 1.27 -20.70 -0.68
CA GLY A 87 0.41 -21.89 -0.76
C GLY A 87 -0.86 -21.75 -1.62
N GLY A 88 -0.97 -20.70 -2.44
CA GLY A 88 -2.12 -20.50 -3.35
C GLY A 88 -3.42 -20.07 -2.67
N PHE A 89 -3.40 -19.71 -1.39
CA PHE A 89 -4.59 -19.26 -0.66
C PHE A 89 -4.92 -17.80 -0.96
N LEU A 90 -6.20 -17.51 -1.19
CA LEU A 90 -6.76 -16.15 -1.15
C LEU A 90 -7.23 -15.84 0.28
N PRO A 91 -7.07 -14.60 0.77
CA PRO A 91 -6.38 -13.47 0.15
C PRO A 91 -4.86 -13.61 0.08
N GLY A 92 -4.24 -12.84 -0.81
CA GLY A 92 -2.79 -12.61 -0.77
C GLY A 92 -2.39 -11.98 0.54
N ILE A 93 -1.36 -12.54 1.17
CA ILE A 93 -0.91 -12.19 2.52
C ILE A 93 0.05 -10.99 2.47
N GLY A 94 0.88 -10.89 1.43
CA GLY A 94 1.71 -9.71 1.18
C GLY A 94 1.08 -8.78 0.17
N ASN A 95 1.07 -7.47 0.43
CA ASN A 95 0.44 -6.47 -0.43
C ASN A 95 1.28 -5.17 -0.44
N VAL A 96 1.64 -4.66 -1.61
CA VAL A 96 2.41 -3.41 -1.75
C VAL A 96 2.11 -2.70 -3.07
N VAL A 97 2.19 -1.37 -3.08
CA VAL A 97 2.20 -0.57 -4.30
C VAL A 97 3.65 -0.23 -4.65
N ILE A 98 4.07 -0.49 -5.87
CA ILE A 98 5.40 -0.16 -6.38
C ILE A 98 5.31 0.95 -7.42
N ALA A 99 6.07 2.03 -7.22
CA ALA A 99 6.34 3.03 -8.23
C ALA A 99 7.62 2.69 -8.98
N MET A 100 7.56 2.71 -10.31
CA MET A 100 8.67 2.44 -11.23
C MET A 100 9.02 3.72 -11.97
N GLY A 101 10.23 4.23 -11.76
CA GLY A 101 10.75 5.40 -12.47
C GLY A 101 11.31 5.03 -13.85
N GLU A 102 11.43 6.04 -14.72
CA GLU A 102 12.06 5.89 -16.05
C GLU A 102 13.53 5.44 -15.98
N ASP A 103 14.20 5.65 -14.85
CA ASP A 103 15.56 5.20 -14.56
C ASP A 103 15.64 3.74 -14.09
N HIS A 104 14.53 3.00 -14.19
CA HIS A 104 14.34 1.63 -13.72
C HIS A 104 14.53 1.44 -12.21
N ARG A 105 14.45 2.51 -11.41
CA ARG A 105 14.38 2.39 -9.95
C ARG A 105 12.96 2.11 -9.50
N ALA A 106 12.85 1.28 -8.46
CA ALA A 106 11.60 0.82 -7.88
C ALA A 106 11.46 1.28 -6.42
N TYR A 107 10.31 1.86 -6.11
CA TYR A 107 10.00 2.42 -4.80
C TYR A 107 8.73 1.77 -4.24
N SER A 108 8.75 1.40 -2.97
CA SER A 108 7.66 0.80 -2.20
C SER A 108 6.86 1.91 -1.55
N LEU A 109 5.60 2.04 -1.96
CA LEU A 109 4.67 3.03 -1.43
C LEU A 109 3.80 2.44 -0.30
N PRO A 110 3.40 3.27 0.68
CA PRO A 110 3.66 4.72 0.80
C PRO A 110 5.01 5.08 1.44
N ASP A 111 5.80 4.10 1.91
CA ASP A 111 7.01 4.33 2.71
C ASP A 111 8.06 5.19 1.97
N GLU A 112 8.28 4.96 0.68
CA GLU A 112 9.23 5.68 -0.18
C GLU A 112 8.54 6.81 -1.00
N PHE A 113 7.32 7.22 -0.66
CA PHE A 113 6.56 8.23 -1.41
C PHE A 113 7.32 9.55 -1.61
N ASN A 114 7.98 10.03 -0.56
CA ASN A 114 8.74 11.28 -0.63
C ASN A 114 10.00 11.19 -1.50
N GLU A 115 10.49 10.00 -1.81
CA GLU A 115 11.56 9.81 -2.79
C GLU A 115 11.02 9.92 -4.21
N VAL A 116 9.85 9.30 -4.45
CA VAL A 116 9.16 9.36 -5.75
C VAL A 116 8.76 10.80 -6.10
N VAL A 117 8.19 11.53 -5.14
CA VAL A 117 7.77 12.93 -5.35
C VAL A 117 8.92 13.84 -5.83
N LYS A 118 10.16 13.58 -5.39
CA LYS A 118 11.33 14.35 -5.86
C LYS A 118 11.56 14.15 -7.37
N GLY A 119 11.31 12.93 -7.87
CA GLY A 119 11.39 12.61 -9.29
C GLY A 119 10.19 13.12 -10.10
N GLU A 120 9.03 13.31 -9.47
CA GLU A 120 7.83 13.86 -10.12
C GLU A 120 7.88 15.39 -10.33
N ASN A 121 8.88 16.08 -9.74
CA ASN A 121 9.06 17.53 -9.84
C ASN A 121 7.78 18.34 -9.52
N ILE A 122 7.07 17.94 -8.47
CA ILE A 122 5.80 18.54 -8.06
C ILE A 122 6.04 19.89 -7.38
N SER A 123 5.27 20.90 -7.78
CA SER A 123 5.18 22.19 -7.10
C SER A 123 3.76 22.43 -6.60
N VAL A 124 3.62 22.49 -5.27
CA VAL A 124 2.35 22.74 -4.56
C VAL A 124 2.27 24.23 -4.21
N ASP A 125 1.42 24.94 -4.95
CA ASP A 125 1.20 26.39 -4.86
C ASP A 125 -0.27 26.76 -4.56
N SER A 126 -1.11 25.76 -4.28
CA SER A 126 -2.54 25.92 -4.05
C SER A 126 -3.12 24.78 -3.24
N ASP A 127 -4.23 25.05 -2.56
CA ASP A 127 -4.98 24.07 -1.77
C ASP A 127 -5.37 22.85 -2.62
N ALA A 128 -5.76 23.07 -3.88
CA ALA A 128 -6.12 22.00 -4.80
C ALA A 128 -4.95 21.04 -5.08
N LYS A 129 -3.74 21.56 -5.27
CA LYS A 129 -2.54 20.72 -5.45
C LYS A 129 -2.14 20.03 -4.15
N ALA A 130 -2.34 20.68 -3.00
CA ALA A 130 -2.05 20.07 -1.71
C ALA A 130 -2.98 18.87 -1.44
N LEU A 131 -4.28 19.03 -1.74
CA LEU A 131 -5.27 17.96 -1.67
C LEU A 131 -4.98 16.84 -2.68
N LEU A 132 -4.50 17.17 -3.89
CA LEU A 132 -4.10 16.18 -4.87
C LEU A 132 -2.93 15.31 -4.37
N ALA A 133 -1.90 15.94 -3.77
CA ALA A 133 -0.77 15.21 -3.19
C ALA A 133 -1.19 14.32 -2.02
N ALA A 134 -2.06 14.82 -1.13
CA ALA A 134 -2.61 14.02 -0.03
C ALA A 134 -3.43 12.83 -0.56
N ASN A 135 -4.25 13.04 -1.61
CA ASN A 135 -5.01 11.97 -2.22
C ASN A 135 -4.13 10.91 -2.89
N ALA A 136 -3.07 11.33 -3.57
CA ALA A 136 -2.09 10.40 -4.15
C ALA A 136 -1.40 9.57 -3.07
N TYR A 137 -1.04 10.17 -1.93
CA TYR A 137 -0.46 9.45 -0.79
C TYR A 137 -1.42 8.38 -0.24
N VAL A 138 -2.67 8.77 0.03
CA VAL A 138 -3.71 7.83 0.49
C VAL A 138 -3.94 6.73 -0.53
N ASN A 139 -4.08 7.05 -1.81
CA ASN A 139 -4.29 6.05 -2.86
C ASN A 139 -3.08 5.11 -2.99
N SER A 140 -1.87 5.61 -2.76
CA SER A 140 -0.63 4.82 -2.75
C SER A 140 -0.54 3.88 -1.56
N SER A 141 -1.19 4.20 -0.44
CA SER A 141 -1.34 3.29 0.70
C SER A 141 -2.41 2.21 0.47
N CYS A 142 -3.23 2.35 -0.58
CA CYS A 142 -4.28 1.40 -0.93
C CYS A 142 -3.82 0.46 -2.05
N VAL A 143 -3.43 -0.76 -1.67
CA VAL A 143 -2.89 -1.74 -2.63
C VAL A 143 -3.93 -2.20 -3.64
N TYR A 144 -5.16 -2.44 -3.20
CA TYR A 144 -6.23 -2.94 -4.06
C TYR A 144 -7.41 -1.96 -4.12
N GLY A 145 -7.84 -1.65 -5.34
CA GLY A 145 -8.88 -0.67 -5.59
C GLY A 145 -8.36 0.76 -5.45
N VAL A 146 -9.25 1.64 -4.98
CA VAL A 146 -8.98 3.07 -4.82
C VAL A 146 -8.95 3.45 -3.34
N GLY A 147 -7.93 4.22 -2.96
CA GLY A 147 -7.96 5.05 -1.75
C GLY A 147 -8.26 6.48 -2.15
N LYS A 148 -9.19 7.15 -1.47
CA LYS A 148 -9.54 8.53 -1.80
C LYS A 148 -9.92 9.38 -0.59
N LEU A 149 -9.70 10.68 -0.73
CA LEU A 149 -10.24 11.69 0.18
C LEU A 149 -11.76 11.77 0.04
N LEU A 150 -12.42 12.07 1.14
CA LEU A 150 -13.87 12.28 1.22
C LEU A 150 -14.14 13.76 1.48
N TYR A 151 -15.02 14.34 0.67
CA TYR A 151 -15.62 15.65 0.88
C TYR A 151 -16.98 15.53 1.56
N ASN A 152 -17.64 14.38 1.40
CA ASN A 152 -18.95 14.10 1.97
C ASN A 152 -19.16 12.57 2.09
N VAL A 153 -20.20 12.16 2.81
CA VAL A 153 -20.56 10.73 2.96
C VAL A 153 -20.94 10.06 1.65
N SER A 154 -21.53 10.79 0.69
CA SER A 154 -21.93 10.23 -0.60
C SER A 154 -20.75 9.94 -1.53
N ASP A 155 -19.55 10.42 -1.21
CA ASP A 155 -18.33 10.02 -1.89
C ASP A 155 -18.00 8.55 -1.59
N VAL A 156 -18.49 7.99 -0.49
CA VAL A 156 -18.33 6.56 -0.20
C VAL A 156 -19.26 5.73 -1.09
N PRO A 157 -18.73 4.83 -1.93
CA PRO A 157 -19.56 3.97 -2.77
C PRO A 157 -20.58 3.19 -1.95
N GLY A 158 -21.83 3.07 -2.41
CA GLY A 158 -22.89 2.35 -1.71
C GLY A 158 -23.58 3.11 -0.58
N LEU A 159 -23.08 4.29 -0.20
CA LEU A 159 -23.73 5.17 0.79
C LEU A 159 -24.45 6.39 0.16
N SER A 160 -24.38 6.53 -1.16
CA SER A 160 -25.14 7.54 -1.89
C SER A 160 -26.60 7.11 -2.08
N ILE A 161 -27.49 8.10 -2.08
CA ILE A 161 -28.91 7.90 -2.39
C ILE A 161 -29.03 7.79 -3.91
N VAL A 162 -29.56 6.68 -4.41
CA VAL A 162 -29.83 6.47 -5.84
C VAL A 162 -31.34 6.46 -6.03
N ASN A 163 -31.87 7.32 -6.90
CA ASN A 163 -33.32 7.46 -7.13
C ASN A 163 -34.16 7.73 -5.87
N GLY A 164 -33.60 8.45 -4.88
CA GLY A 164 -34.30 8.79 -3.64
C GLY A 164 -34.29 7.69 -2.57
N THR A 165 -33.67 6.54 -2.82
CA THR A 165 -33.55 5.45 -1.83
C THR A 165 -32.12 4.93 -1.67
N TYR A 166 -31.82 4.40 -0.48
CA TYR A 166 -30.59 3.65 -0.24
C TYR A 166 -30.69 2.25 -0.87
N GLN A 167 -29.55 1.63 -1.18
CA GLN A 167 -29.52 0.26 -1.70
C GLN A 167 -30.09 -0.76 -0.70
N ASP A 168 -29.81 -0.57 0.59
CA ASP A 168 -30.40 -1.35 1.69
C ASP A 168 -30.43 -0.55 3.00
N GLU A 169 -31.14 -1.07 4.00
CA GLU A 169 -31.33 -0.44 5.30
C GLU A 169 -30.04 -0.34 6.13
N THR A 170 -29.13 -1.30 6.01
CA THR A 170 -27.82 -1.27 6.66
C THR A 170 -26.98 -0.11 6.13
N ARG A 171 -26.97 0.07 4.80
CA ARG A 171 -26.30 1.20 4.13
C ARG A 171 -26.92 2.53 4.50
N ARG A 172 -28.25 2.58 4.63
CA ARG A 172 -28.94 3.77 5.14
C ARG A 172 -28.45 4.15 6.53
N MET A 173 -28.45 3.20 7.46
CA MET A 173 -27.98 3.44 8.84
C MET A 173 -26.50 3.85 8.89
N GLN A 174 -25.64 3.20 8.09
CA GLN A 174 -24.24 3.60 7.95
C GLN A 174 -24.11 5.04 7.44
N GLY A 175 -24.82 5.37 6.36
CA GLY A 175 -24.82 6.70 5.76
C GLY A 175 -25.29 7.79 6.73
N GLU A 176 -26.44 7.60 7.40
CA GLU A 176 -26.96 8.58 8.36
C GLU A 176 -26.02 8.80 9.54
N ARG A 177 -25.42 7.74 10.09
CA ARG A 177 -24.44 7.85 11.20
C ARG A 177 -23.21 8.64 10.76
N LEU A 178 -22.72 8.43 9.54
CA LEU A 178 -21.47 9.03 9.07
C LEU A 178 -21.63 10.46 8.56
N LYS A 179 -22.86 10.94 8.30
CA LYS A 179 -23.12 12.33 7.88
C LYS A 179 -22.59 13.39 8.86
N SER A 180 -22.62 13.10 10.17
CA SER A 180 -22.11 14.02 11.19
C SER A 180 -20.62 13.85 11.49
N VAL A 181 -20.00 12.79 10.95
CA VAL A 181 -18.59 12.46 11.18
C VAL A 181 -17.74 12.98 10.02
N ILE A 182 -18.11 12.63 8.78
CA ILE A 182 -17.35 12.97 7.58
C ILE A 182 -17.60 14.43 7.24
N THR A 183 -16.59 15.26 7.46
CA THR A 183 -16.56 16.67 7.04
C THR A 183 -15.63 16.86 5.84
N PRO A 184 -15.83 17.92 5.03
CA PRO A 184 -14.90 18.27 3.97
C PRO A 184 -13.47 18.48 4.48
N PRO A 185 -12.44 18.26 3.64
CA PRO A 185 -11.06 18.55 4.00
C PRO A 185 -10.86 20.00 4.45
N VAL A 186 -10.14 20.19 5.54
CA VAL A 186 -9.74 21.52 6.03
C VAL A 186 -8.27 21.72 5.70
N VAL A 187 -7.99 22.72 4.86
CA VAL A 187 -6.64 23.09 4.43
C VAL A 187 -6.21 24.36 5.15
N SER A 188 -5.02 24.36 5.73
CA SER A 188 -4.40 25.52 6.36
C SER A 188 -3.01 25.75 5.76
N LEU A 189 -2.74 26.98 5.33
CA LEU A 189 -1.42 27.36 4.80
C LEU A 189 -0.45 27.62 5.96
N GLU A 190 0.74 27.02 5.90
CA GLU A 190 1.88 27.28 6.78
C GLU A 190 3.08 27.79 5.97
N ASP A 191 4.13 28.28 6.64
CA ASP A 191 5.28 28.93 6.00
C ASP A 191 5.99 28.01 4.96
N ASP A 192 6.02 26.71 5.22
CA ASP A 192 6.72 25.67 4.47
C ASP A 192 5.79 24.71 3.70
N GLY A 193 4.47 24.98 3.66
CA GLY A 193 3.51 24.12 2.95
C GLY A 193 2.08 24.25 3.45
N TYR A 194 1.37 23.13 3.50
CA TYR A 194 -0.03 23.05 3.86
C TYR A 194 -0.24 21.98 4.91
N VAL A 195 -1.09 22.25 5.91
CA VAL A 195 -1.60 21.22 6.82
C VAL A 195 -3.03 20.90 6.42
N ILE A 196 -3.33 19.62 6.28
CA ILE A 196 -4.64 19.14 5.82
C ILE A 196 -5.19 18.16 6.84
N ASP A 197 -6.40 18.42 7.33
CA ASP A 197 -7.21 17.49 8.11
C ASP A 197 -8.35 16.98 7.23
N PHE A 198 -8.47 15.67 7.05
CA PHE A 198 -9.43 15.07 6.11
C PHE A 198 -9.81 13.65 6.50
N TYR A 199 -10.92 13.17 5.93
CA TYR A 199 -11.30 11.77 5.97
C TYR A 199 -10.96 11.08 4.66
N SER A 200 -10.58 9.81 4.72
CA SER A 200 -10.40 8.96 3.54
C SER A 200 -11.20 7.68 3.64
N TRP A 201 -11.49 7.11 2.47
CA TRP A 201 -12.02 5.76 2.35
C TRP A 201 -11.12 4.92 1.46
N LYS A 202 -10.83 3.70 1.90
CA LYS A 202 -10.10 2.69 1.14
C LYS A 202 -11.03 1.55 0.78
N GLU A 203 -11.03 1.18 -0.50
CA GLU A 203 -11.95 0.18 -1.04
C GLU A 203 -11.76 -1.23 -0.47
N LEU A 204 -10.51 -1.61 -0.22
CA LEU A 204 -10.20 -2.85 0.49
C LEU A 204 -10.67 -2.73 1.94
N MET A 205 -11.50 -3.67 2.39
CA MET A 205 -12.14 -3.68 3.71
C MET A 205 -13.04 -2.48 4.04
N GLY A 206 -13.16 -1.48 3.16
CA GLY A 206 -14.02 -0.32 3.41
C GLY A 206 -13.56 0.50 4.60
N ALA A 207 -12.24 0.64 4.77
CA ALA A 207 -11.66 1.37 5.89
C ALA A 207 -11.94 2.87 5.76
N LEU A 208 -12.56 3.44 6.79
CA LEU A 208 -12.77 4.87 6.97
C LEU A 208 -11.73 5.38 7.96
N GLU A 209 -10.90 6.31 7.53
CA GLU A 209 -9.79 6.82 8.34
C GLU A 209 -9.84 8.34 8.40
N LYS A 210 -9.41 8.89 9.53
CA LYS A 210 -9.14 10.31 9.69
C LYS A 210 -7.65 10.56 9.64
N TRP A 211 -7.27 11.56 8.84
CA TRP A 211 -5.89 11.90 8.58
C TRP A 211 -5.63 13.35 8.95
N LYS A 212 -4.43 13.59 9.47
CA LYS A 212 -3.81 14.90 9.48
C LYS A 212 -2.43 14.78 8.87
N VAL A 213 -2.17 15.54 7.81
CA VAL A 213 -0.89 15.50 7.10
C VAL A 213 -0.36 16.90 6.88
N LYS A 214 0.95 17.00 6.74
CA LYS A 214 1.64 18.18 6.22
C LYS A 214 2.15 17.89 4.82
N VAL A 215 1.79 18.76 3.88
CA VAL A 215 2.20 18.74 2.48
C VAL A 215 3.18 19.87 2.25
N GLY A 216 4.44 19.55 2.00
CA GLY A 216 5.46 20.54 1.65
C GLY A 216 5.20 21.19 0.29
N LYS A 217 5.79 22.36 0.05
CA LYS A 217 5.72 23.04 -1.27
C LYS A 217 6.24 22.21 -2.44
N ASN A 218 7.07 21.20 -2.16
CA ASN A 218 7.58 20.22 -3.13
C ASN A 218 6.71 18.96 -3.26
N GLY A 219 5.53 18.93 -2.63
CA GLY A 219 4.63 17.77 -2.62
C GLY A 219 4.97 16.67 -1.61
N ALA A 220 6.07 16.80 -0.85
CA ALA A 220 6.44 15.81 0.16
C ALA A 220 5.38 15.76 1.28
N ILE A 221 5.06 14.55 1.75
CA ILE A 221 4.04 14.30 2.76
C ILE A 221 4.69 13.90 4.07
N THR A 222 4.23 14.50 5.17
CA THR A 222 4.49 14.03 6.54
C THR A 222 3.17 13.73 7.21
N VAL A 223 2.97 12.48 7.65
CA VAL A 223 1.77 12.10 8.41
C VAL A 223 1.92 12.61 9.84
N ILE A 224 0.99 13.46 10.27
CA ILE A 224 0.92 13.97 11.65
C ILE A 224 0.09 13.01 12.50
N SER A 225 -1.05 12.55 11.97
CA SER A 225 -1.88 11.52 12.60
C SER A 225 -2.69 10.76 11.56
N GLU A 226 -2.93 9.48 11.86
CA GLU A 226 -3.80 8.57 11.13
C GLU A 226 -4.61 7.79 12.17
N GLU A 227 -5.93 7.77 12.02
CA GLU A 227 -6.84 7.07 12.94
C GLU A 227 -7.90 6.32 12.13
N GLU A 228 -7.99 4.99 12.32
CA GLU A 228 -9.10 4.21 11.79
C GLU A 228 -10.37 4.54 12.59
N ILE A 229 -11.36 5.08 11.90
CA ILE A 229 -12.67 5.44 12.48
C ILE A 229 -13.61 4.25 12.42
N ASP A 230 -13.58 3.51 11.31
CA ASP A 230 -14.43 2.34 11.10
C ASP A 230 -13.93 1.48 9.93
N SER A 231 -14.49 0.28 9.81
CA SER A 231 -14.26 -0.62 8.68
C SER A 231 -15.57 -1.22 8.16
N GLN A 232 -15.50 -1.93 7.04
CA GLN A 232 -16.64 -2.51 6.33
C GLN A 232 -17.68 -1.46 5.89
N ILE A 233 -17.24 -0.23 5.66
CA ILE A 233 -18.08 0.89 5.26
C ILE A 233 -18.24 0.92 3.73
N GLY A 234 -19.46 1.17 3.26
CA GLY A 234 -19.77 1.28 1.83
C GLY A 234 -19.56 -0.02 1.04
N ASN A 235 -19.69 0.06 -0.28
CA ASN A 235 -19.41 -1.04 -1.20
C ASN A 235 -17.90 -1.27 -1.21
N ASN A 236 -17.48 -2.24 -0.41
CA ASN A 236 -16.09 -2.60 -0.22
C ASN A 236 -15.82 -4.02 -0.69
N PHE A 237 -14.54 -4.31 -0.95
CA PHE A 237 -14.09 -5.68 -1.09
C PHE A 237 -13.84 -6.26 0.32
N GLY A 238 -14.87 -6.92 0.85
CA GLY A 238 -14.76 -7.74 2.03
C GLY A 238 -14.20 -9.12 1.68
N LEU A 239 -13.26 -9.61 2.48
CA LEU A 239 -12.93 -11.03 2.51
C LEU A 239 -13.97 -11.71 3.40
N GLY A 240 -15.14 -11.97 2.81
CA GLY A 240 -16.17 -12.81 3.42
C GLY A 240 -15.77 -14.28 3.40
#